data_AF-A0A2W4MB38-F1
#
_entry.id   AF-A0A2W4MB38-F1
#
_cell.length_a   1.000
_cell.length_b   1.000
_cell.length_c   1.000
_cell.angle_alpha   90.00
_cell.angle_beta   90.00
_cell.angle_gamma   90.00
#
_symmetry.space_group_name_H-M   'P 1'
#
loop_
_entity.id
_entity.type
_entity.pdbx_description
1 polymer ?
#
loop_
_entity_poly.entity_id
_entity_poly.type
_entity_poly.pdbx_seq_one_letter_code
_entity_poly.pdbx_strand_id
1 'polypeptide(L)'
;MTAGASIGAFWSDDTFAAEVRRKAGVMSARLNEIAAHHAGLVSVKGRGLMQGLAFKHETDAQATSREAFRRGLIIETGGPRDEVVKCLCPLTIEDEELHEALDILARSVDAAIAARAGRKPAAGGLHS
;
A
#
# COMPACT_ATOMS: atom_id res chain seq x y z
N MET A 1 20.80 -32.81 2.10
CA MET A 1 21.79 -31.72 2.19
C MET A 1 22.01 -31.21 0.77
N THR A 2 21.72 -29.97 0.37
CA THR A 2 21.18 -28.78 1.04
C THR A 2 20.48 -27.95 -0.04
N ALA A 3 19.20 -27.65 0.16
CA ALA A 3 18.40 -26.69 -0.63
C ALA A 3 18.85 -25.22 -0.40
N GLY A 4 20.15 -24.99 -0.26
CA GLY A 4 20.75 -23.69 0.05
C GLY A 4 21.44 -23.02 -1.15
N ALA A 5 21.61 -23.72 -2.27
CA ALA A 5 22.37 -23.21 -3.41
C ALA A 5 21.54 -22.40 -4.43
N SER A 6 20.21 -22.41 -4.37
CA SER A 6 19.38 -21.70 -5.37
C SER A 6 19.15 -20.22 -5.07
N ILE A 7 19.24 -19.79 -3.80
CA ILE A 7 19.11 -18.36 -3.45
C ILE A 7 20.32 -17.57 -3.94
N GLY A 8 21.53 -18.13 -3.87
CA GLY A 8 22.76 -17.42 -4.28
C GLY A 8 22.83 -17.13 -5.79
N ALA A 9 22.32 -18.03 -6.62
CA ALA A 9 22.28 -17.86 -8.08
C ALA A 9 21.17 -16.89 -8.53
N PHE A 10 20.05 -16.81 -7.81
CA PHE A 10 18.96 -15.88 -8.11
C PHE A 10 19.29 -14.42 -7.72
N TRP A 11 20.19 -14.24 -6.76
CA TRP A 11 20.61 -12.92 -6.25
C TRP A 11 21.86 -12.35 -6.93
N SER A 12 22.59 -13.16 -7.71
CA SER A 12 23.80 -12.72 -8.44
C SER A 12 23.53 -12.29 -9.88
N ASP A 13 22.27 -12.31 -10.33
CA ASP A 13 21.89 -11.83 -11.66
C ASP A 13 21.51 -10.34 -11.61
N ASP A 14 22.34 -9.50 -12.24
CA ASP A 14 22.10 -8.07 -12.38
C ASP A 14 20.74 -7.76 -13.04
N THR A 15 20.22 -8.66 -13.86
CA THR A 15 18.95 -8.53 -14.56
C THR A 15 17.78 -8.57 -13.58
N PHE A 16 17.72 -9.58 -12.71
CA PHE A 16 16.67 -9.71 -11.71
C PHE A 16 16.70 -8.55 -10.71
N ALA A 17 17.89 -8.18 -10.25
CA ALA A 17 18.06 -7.04 -9.35
C ALA A 17 17.66 -5.71 -10.01
N ALA A 18 17.93 -5.53 -11.31
CA ALA A 18 17.49 -4.36 -12.06
C ALA A 18 15.96 -4.32 -12.23
N GLU A 19 15.33 -5.46 -12.48
CA GLU A 19 13.89 -5.59 -12.63
C GLU A 19 13.16 -5.27 -11.31
N VAL A 20 13.64 -5.82 -10.19
CA VAL A 20 13.14 -5.51 -8.85
C VAL A 20 13.24 -4.00 -8.57
N ARG A 21 14.36 -3.36 -8.92
CA ARG A 21 14.54 -1.91 -8.78
C ARG A 21 13.56 -1.13 -9.67
N ARG A 22 13.33 -1.57 -10.90
CA ARG A 22 12.37 -0.95 -11.82
C ARG A 22 10.94 -1.01 -11.26
N LYS A 23 10.49 -2.18 -10.81
CA LYS A 23 9.17 -2.40 -10.20
C LYS A 23 9.00 -1.59 -8.91
N ALA A 24 10.05 -1.49 -8.09
CA ALA A 24 10.06 -0.59 -6.92
C ALA A 24 9.87 0.89 -7.30
N GLY A 25 10.46 1.31 -8.42
CA GLY A 25 10.27 2.66 -8.97
C GLY A 25 8.83 2.91 -9.41
N VAL A 26 8.21 1.96 -10.11
CA VAL A 26 6.79 2.03 -10.50
C VAL A 26 5.89 2.15 -9.26
N MET A 27 6.06 1.25 -8.29
CA MET A 27 5.29 1.30 -7.05
C MET A 27 5.50 2.62 -6.31
N SER A 28 6.74 3.10 -6.20
CA SER A 28 7.05 4.40 -5.59
C SER A 28 6.31 5.55 -6.27
N ALA A 29 6.31 5.61 -7.61
CA ALA A 29 5.65 6.66 -8.35
C ALA A 29 4.13 6.64 -8.10
N ARG A 30 3.49 5.48 -8.24
CA ARG A 30 2.05 5.31 -8.04
C ARG A 30 1.61 5.60 -6.61
N LEU A 31 2.38 5.18 -5.60
CA LEU A 31 2.07 5.50 -4.20
C LEU A 31 2.19 7.01 -3.92
N ASN A 32 3.16 7.69 -4.52
CA ASN A 32 3.29 9.15 -4.40
C ASN A 32 2.13 9.89 -5.10
N GLU A 33 1.67 9.40 -6.26
CA GLU A 33 0.48 9.95 -6.93
C GLU A 33 -0.77 9.85 -6.04
N ILE A 34 -1.01 8.67 -5.42
CA ILE A 34 -2.13 8.48 -4.50
C ILE A 34 -2.01 9.44 -3.30
N ALA A 35 -0.82 9.54 -2.70
CA ALA A 35 -0.59 10.44 -1.57
C ALA A 35 -0.80 11.92 -1.94
N ALA A 36 -0.38 12.32 -3.15
CA ALA A 36 -0.57 13.68 -3.66
C ALA A 36 -2.06 13.98 -3.92
N HIS A 37 -2.82 13.01 -4.44
CA HIS A 37 -4.27 13.16 -4.63
C HIS A 37 -5.01 13.40 -3.31
N HIS A 38 -4.51 12.80 -2.22
CA HIS A 38 -5.05 12.93 -0.86
C HIS A 38 -4.15 13.76 0.06
N ALA A 39 -3.61 14.87 -0.47
CA ALA A 39 -2.66 15.72 0.23
C ALA A 39 -3.16 16.13 1.63
N GLY A 40 -2.31 15.96 2.64
CA GLY A 40 -2.63 16.25 4.04
C GLY A 40 -3.42 15.16 4.78
N LEU A 41 -3.85 14.11 4.08
CA LEU A 41 -4.51 12.94 4.67
C LEU A 41 -3.67 11.66 4.53
N VAL A 42 -2.91 11.54 3.44
CA VAL A 42 -2.11 10.36 3.13
C VAL A 42 -0.67 10.76 2.82
N SER A 43 0.30 9.94 3.21
CA SER A 43 1.72 10.11 2.88
C SER A 43 2.38 8.74 2.63
N VAL A 44 3.45 8.72 1.85
CA VAL A 44 4.21 7.49 1.59
C VAL A 44 5.21 7.22 2.73
N LYS A 45 5.30 5.97 3.20
CA LYS A 45 6.35 5.48 4.09
C LYS A 45 7.07 4.27 3.49
N GLY A 46 8.33 4.09 3.86
CA GLY A 46 9.15 2.94 3.45
C GLY A 46 10.07 3.20 2.25
N ARG A 47 10.77 2.17 1.78
CA ARG A 47 11.80 2.24 0.73
C ARG A 47 11.84 0.93 -0.10
N GLY A 48 12.23 1.01 -1.37
CA GLY A 48 12.33 -0.16 -2.25
C GLY A 48 10.97 -0.82 -2.46
N LEU A 49 10.89 -2.15 -2.36
CA LEU A 49 9.61 -2.87 -2.39
C LEU A 49 8.91 -2.99 -1.02
N MET A 50 9.44 -2.34 0.01
CA MET A 50 8.82 -2.27 1.34
C MET A 50 8.27 -0.87 1.57
N GLN A 51 7.17 -0.54 0.90
CA GLN A 51 6.52 0.77 0.99
C GLN A 51 5.07 0.64 1.45
N GLY A 52 4.45 1.75 1.78
CA GLY A 52 3.05 1.80 2.16
C GLY A 52 2.51 3.22 2.25
N LEU A 53 1.20 3.31 2.44
CA LEU A 53 0.47 4.56 2.63
C LEU A 53 0.17 4.74 4.11
N ALA A 54 0.71 5.79 4.71
CA ALA A 54 0.39 6.21 6.06
C ALA A 54 -0.77 7.20 6.04
N PHE A 55 -1.80 6.91 6.83
CA PHE A 55 -3.02 7.69 6.91
C PHE A 55 -3.02 8.57 8.16
N LYS A 56 -3.51 9.80 8.03
CA LYS A 56 -3.74 10.71 9.16
C LYS A 56 -4.78 10.15 10.13
N HIS A 57 -5.77 9.44 9.62
CA HIS A 57 -6.81 8.78 10.39
C HIS A 57 -6.66 7.26 10.24
N GLU A 58 -6.41 6.56 11.35
CA GLU A 58 -6.27 5.09 11.39
C GLU A 58 -7.50 4.35 10.81
N THR A 59 -8.68 4.93 10.97
CA THR A 59 -9.92 4.38 10.40
C THR A 59 -9.93 4.33 8.87
N ASP A 60 -9.18 5.21 8.20
CA ASP A 60 -9.03 5.19 6.74
C ASP A 60 -8.14 4.04 6.28
N ALA A 61 -7.09 3.68 7.04
CA ALA A 61 -6.22 2.55 6.72
C ALA A 61 -7.00 1.23 6.78
N GLN A 62 -7.75 1.02 7.87
CA GLN A 62 -8.62 -0.14 8.04
C GLN A 62 -9.74 -0.20 6.99
N ALA A 63 -10.36 0.93 6.67
CA ALA A 63 -11.37 1.00 5.62
C ALA A 63 -10.77 0.69 4.24
N THR A 64 -9.57 1.21 3.95
CA THR A 64 -8.85 0.94 2.69
C THR A 64 -8.56 -0.55 2.52
N SER A 65 -8.06 -1.23 3.57
CA SER A 65 -7.81 -2.69 3.50
C SER A 65 -9.10 -3.47 3.21
N ARG A 66 -10.23 -3.09 3.83
CA ARG A 66 -11.54 -3.72 3.57
C ARG A 66 -12.03 -3.46 2.14
N GLU A 67 -11.87 -2.24 1.63
CA GLU A 67 -12.23 -1.90 0.24
C GLU A 67 -11.36 -2.64 -0.77
N ALA A 68 -10.06 -2.76 -0.50
CA ALA A 68 -9.14 -3.53 -1.33
C ALA A 68 -9.53 -5.00 -1.38
N PHE A 69 -9.84 -5.60 -0.22
CA PHE A 69 -10.27 -7.00 -0.14
C PHE A 69 -11.54 -7.25 -0.95
N ARG A 70 -12.54 -6.36 -0.87
CA ARG A 70 -13.77 -6.46 -1.69
C ARG A 70 -13.50 -6.38 -3.20
N ARG A 71 -12.40 -5.75 -3.59
CA ARG A 71 -11.96 -5.59 -4.98
C ARG A 71 -10.97 -6.67 -5.43
N GLY A 72 -10.72 -7.68 -4.58
CA GLY A 72 -9.83 -8.81 -4.88
C GLY A 72 -8.36 -8.59 -4.53
N LEU A 73 -8.00 -7.48 -3.88
CA LEU A 73 -6.63 -7.21 -3.43
C LEU A 73 -6.47 -7.49 -1.93
N ILE A 74 -5.57 -8.39 -1.57
CA ILE A 74 -5.20 -8.65 -0.18
C ILE A 74 -4.11 -7.66 0.22
N ILE A 75 -4.37 -6.86 1.25
CA ILE A 75 -3.41 -5.89 1.78
C ILE A 75 -3.58 -5.71 3.29
N GLU A 76 -2.45 -5.64 3.99
CA GLU A 76 -2.41 -5.60 5.45
C GLU A 76 -2.15 -4.19 5.97
N THR A 77 -2.71 -3.89 7.14
CA THR A 77 -2.38 -2.68 7.89
C THR A 77 -1.18 -2.91 8.83
N GLY A 78 -0.66 -1.84 9.41
CA GLY A 78 0.30 -1.89 10.50
C GLY A 78 0.80 -0.51 10.89
N GLY A 79 1.89 -0.46 11.66
CA GLY A 79 2.28 0.74 12.39
C GLY A 79 1.74 0.68 13.83
N PRO A 80 2.20 1.57 14.73
CA PRO A 80 1.80 1.52 16.15
C PRO A 80 0.30 1.64 16.38
N ARG A 81 -0.46 2.16 15.41
CA ARG A 81 -1.91 2.37 15.48
C ARG A 81 -2.64 1.77 14.27
N ASP A 82 -2.04 0.79 13.59
CA ASP A 82 -2.55 0.24 12.33
C ASP A 82 -2.81 1.30 11.25
N GLU A 83 -2.04 2.39 11.27
CA GLU A 83 -2.26 3.57 10.43
C GLU A 83 -1.59 3.51 9.05
N VAL A 84 -0.92 2.39 8.72
CA VAL A 84 -0.18 2.21 7.48
C VAL A 84 -0.70 1.00 6.70
N VAL A 85 -1.14 1.20 5.46
CA VAL A 85 -1.41 0.11 4.51
C VAL A 85 -0.11 -0.27 3.81
N LYS A 86 0.36 -1.51 3.99
CA LYS A 86 1.66 -1.99 3.50
C LYS A 86 1.52 -2.62 2.12
N CYS A 87 2.32 -2.16 1.16
CA CYS A 87 2.44 -2.75 -0.17
C CYS A 87 3.67 -3.66 -0.20
N LEU A 88 3.44 -4.98 -0.14
CA LEU A 88 4.48 -6.01 -0.16
C LEU A 88 4.27 -6.92 -1.38
N CYS A 89 4.58 -6.41 -2.57
CA CYS A 89 4.38 -7.16 -3.81
C CYS A 89 5.43 -8.29 -3.94
N PRO A 90 5.07 -9.46 -4.49
CA PRO A 90 6.04 -10.49 -4.87
C PRO A 90 7.12 -9.93 -5.80
N LEU A 91 8.37 -10.35 -5.65
CA LEU A 91 9.46 -9.89 -6.52
C LEU A 91 9.27 -10.29 -7.99
N THR A 92 8.45 -11.32 -8.23
CA THR A 92 8.16 -11.91 -9.53
C THR A 92 6.80 -11.47 -10.10
N ILE A 93 6.14 -10.47 -9.52
CA ILE A 93 4.84 -9.97 -10.02
C ILE A 93 4.99 -9.42 -11.44
N GLU A 94 4.06 -9.70 -12.34
CA GLU A 94 4.10 -9.11 -13.69
C GLU A 94 3.70 -7.62 -13.66
N ASP A 95 4.12 -6.85 -14.66
CA ASP A 95 3.87 -5.40 -14.68
C ASP A 95 2.37 -5.07 -14.76
N GLU A 96 1.62 -5.84 -15.52
CA GLU A 96 0.17 -5.70 -15.65
C GLU A 96 -0.52 -5.92 -14.30
N GLU A 97 -0.15 -6.98 -13.58
CA GLU A 97 -0.69 -7.30 -12.26
C GLU A 97 -0.30 -6.24 -11.21
N LEU A 98 0.93 -5.73 -11.28
CA LEU A 98 1.39 -4.64 -10.43
C LEU A 98 0.55 -3.37 -10.64
N HIS A 99 0.33 -2.98 -11.90
CA HIS A 99 -0.49 -1.82 -12.20
C HIS A 99 -1.94 -2.02 -11.78
N GLU A 100 -2.53 -3.19 -12.04
CA GLU A 100 -3.89 -3.52 -11.62
C GLU A 100 -4.05 -3.43 -10.09
N ALA A 101 -3.11 -4.00 -9.33
CA ALA A 101 -3.11 -3.93 -7.88
C ALA A 101 -3.03 -2.48 -7.38
N LEU A 102 -2.20 -1.64 -8.00
CA LEU A 102 -2.05 -0.22 -7.65
C LEU A 102 -3.31 0.59 -8.00
N ASP A 103 -4.01 0.24 -9.08
CA ASP A 103 -5.31 0.83 -9.45
C ASP A 103 -6.43 0.42 -8.49
N ILE A 104 -6.43 -0.84 -8.03
CA ILE A 104 -7.34 -1.30 -6.98
C ILE A 104 -7.06 -0.53 -5.69
N LEU A 105 -5.79 -0.37 -5.30
CA LEU A 105 -5.40 0.35 -4.10
C LEU A 105 -5.86 1.82 -4.16
N ALA A 106 -5.60 2.53 -5.26
CA ALA A 106 -6.03 3.92 -5.43
C ALA A 106 -7.55 4.08 -5.23
N ARG A 107 -8.34 3.26 -5.93
CA ARG A 107 -9.82 3.27 -5.80
C ARG A 107 -10.30 2.92 -4.39
N SER A 108 -9.55 2.10 -3.67
CA SER A 108 -9.87 1.70 -2.29
C SER A 108 -9.62 2.85 -1.30
N VAL A 109 -8.54 3.60 -1.51
CA VAL A 109 -8.22 4.82 -0.74
C VAL A 109 -9.29 5.89 -0.98
N ASP A 110 -9.66 6.14 -2.24
CA ASP A 110 -10.70 7.09 -2.60
C ASP A 110 -12.03 6.77 -1.89
N ALA A 111 -12.46 5.51 -1.96
CA ALA A 111 -13.69 5.04 -1.34
C ALA A 111 -13.65 5.18 0.19
N ALA A 112 -12.54 4.81 0.83
CA ALA A 112 -12.38 4.91 2.28
C ALA A 112 -12.48 6.36 2.78
N ILE A 113 -11.75 7.28 2.13
CA ILE A 113 -11.73 8.69 2.50
C ILE A 113 -13.09 9.36 2.23
N ALA A 114 -13.71 9.07 1.08
CA ALA A 114 -15.04 9.59 0.75
C ALA A 114 -16.10 9.13 1.77
N ALA A 115 -16.08 7.85 2.16
CA ALA A 115 -16.99 7.30 3.16
C ALA A 115 -16.80 7.92 4.56
N ARG A 116 -15.57 8.32 4.94
CA ARG A 116 -15.35 9.10 6.17
C ARG A 116 -15.87 10.52 6.04
N ALA A 117 -15.64 11.20 4.92
CA ALA A 117 -16.14 12.57 4.70
C ALA A 117 -17.67 12.66 4.75
N GLY A 118 -18.38 11.62 4.30
CA GLY A 118 -19.84 11.52 4.39
C GLY A 118 -20.37 11.19 5.80
N ARG A 119 -19.52 10.77 6.75
CA ARG A 119 -19.92 10.54 8.14
C ARG A 119 -19.88 11.85 8.90
N LYS A 120 -21.08 12.34 9.29
CA LYS A 120 -21.22 13.49 10.19
C LYS A 120 -20.41 13.22 11.48
N PRO A 121 -19.61 14.17 11.99
CA PRO A 121 -18.88 13.95 13.24
C PRO A 121 -19.88 13.59 14.33
N ALA A 122 -19.58 12.53 15.10
CA ALA A 122 -20.40 12.17 16.25
C ALA A 122 -20.51 13.42 17.13
N ALA A 123 -21.75 13.85 17.41
CA ALA A 123 -22.01 14.98 18.28
C ALA A 123 -21.27 14.72 19.60
N GLY A 124 -20.25 15.54 19.89
CA GLY A 124 -19.51 15.45 21.13
C GLY A 124 -20.50 15.56 22.28
N GLY A 125 -20.64 14.48 23.05
CA GLY A 125 -21.39 14.50 24.28
C GLY A 125 -20.74 15.52 25.20
N LEU A 126 -21.47 16.60 25.50
CA LEU A 126 -21.22 17.38 26.69
C LEU A 126 -21.25 16.41 27.88
N HIS A 127 -20.16 16.34 28.63
CA HIS A 127 -20.24 16.03 30.04
C HIS A 127 -19.62 17.20 30.79
N SER A 128 -20.49 17.78 31.60
CA SER A 128 -20.30 18.85 32.58
C SER A 128 -19.28 18.49 33.65
#